data_AF-A0AAV7Z067-F1
#
_entry.id   AF-A0AAV7Z067-F1
#
_cell.length_a   1.000
_cell.length_b   1.000
_cell.length_c   1.000
_cell.angle_alpha   90.00
_cell.angle_beta   90.00
_cell.angle_gamma   90.00
#
_symmetry.space_group_name_H-M   'P 1'
#
loop_
_entity.id
_entity.type
_entity.pdbx_description
1 polymer ?
#
loop_
_entity_poly.entity_id
_entity_poly.type
_entity_poly.pdbx_seq_one_letter_code
_entity_poly.pdbx_strand_id
1 'polypeptide(L)'
;MTTNTEEKVPERIMVPFAEPLAGKKLTKRVLKIVRKAQESKHLFRGVKEVQKALRKKNTGLCLIAADVSPMDVISHLPVTCENFSVPYLFIPSKTDLGTAAKTRRSTCCVLISPKDDPKYFKHYEKCLNETIALQKPSDNDIEF
;
A
#
# COMPACT_ATOMS: atom_id res chain seq x y z
N MET A 1 36.22 -6.02 2.79
CA MET A 1 35.60 -5.15 1.78
C MET A 1 34.12 -5.48 1.69
N THR A 2 33.26 -4.80 2.45
CA THR A 2 31.80 -4.84 2.27
C THR A 2 31.30 -3.42 2.52
N THR A 3 31.37 -2.58 1.48
CA THR A 3 30.77 -1.25 1.50
C THR A 3 29.26 -1.42 1.47
N ASN A 4 28.61 -1.15 2.61
CA ASN A 4 27.19 -0.92 2.72
C ASN A 4 26.77 0.08 1.63
N THR A 5 26.03 -0.40 0.64
CA THR A 5 25.35 0.47 -0.31
C THR A 5 24.16 1.08 0.43
N GLU A 6 24.45 2.12 1.22
CA GLU A 6 23.51 3.22 1.43
C GLU A 6 23.28 3.87 0.07
N GLU A 7 22.38 3.29 -0.72
CA GLU A 7 21.67 4.05 -1.74
C GLU A 7 20.99 5.20 -1.00
N LYS A 8 21.62 6.37 -1.05
CA LYS A 8 21.00 7.68 -0.84
C LYS A 8 19.67 7.65 -1.57
N VAL A 9 18.58 7.43 -0.82
CA VAL A 9 17.25 7.64 -1.36
C VAL A 9 17.23 9.13 -1.68
N PRO A 10 17.06 9.55 -2.96
CA PRO A 10 16.96 10.97 -3.26
C PRO A 10 15.88 11.54 -2.34
N GLU A 11 16.04 12.79 -1.88
CA GLU A 11 15.01 13.54 -1.15
C GLU A 11 13.74 13.60 -2.01
N ARG A 12 13.01 12.49 -2.03
CA ARG A 12 11.67 12.41 -2.57
C ARG A 12 10.84 13.06 -1.50
N ILE A 13 10.07 14.07 -1.90
CA ILE A 13 9.04 14.68 -1.07
C ILE A 13 8.14 13.53 -0.61
N MET A 14 8.42 13.01 0.58
CA MET A 14 7.64 11.99 1.23
C MET A 14 6.53 12.72 1.96
N VAL A 15 5.30 12.22 1.82
CA VAL A 15 4.20 12.80 2.57
C VAL A 15 4.49 12.66 4.09
N PRO A 16 4.37 13.74 4.87
CA PRO A 16 4.75 13.74 6.29
C PRO A 16 3.86 12.84 7.16
N PHE A 17 2.69 12.43 6.65
CA PHE A 17 1.75 11.52 7.32
C PHE A 17 1.87 10.05 6.85
N ALA A 18 2.97 9.67 6.19
CA ALA A 18 3.20 8.29 5.72
C ALA A 18 3.57 7.32 6.86
N GLU A 19 2.67 7.16 7.82
CA GLU A 19 2.76 6.16 8.89
C GLU A 19 1.62 5.15 8.72
N PRO A 20 1.86 3.82 8.76
CA PRO A 20 3.13 3.10 8.88
C PRO A 20 3.86 2.89 7.54
N LEU A 21 5.16 3.15 7.51
CA LEU A 21 6.03 2.94 6.34
C LEU A 21 6.53 1.49 6.23
N ALA A 22 6.41 0.91 5.03
CA ALA A 22 6.93 -0.42 4.75
C ALA A 22 8.47 -0.45 4.78
N GLY A 23 9.02 -1.27 5.68
CA GLY A 23 10.45 -1.58 5.68
C GLY A 23 10.89 -2.24 4.36
N LYS A 24 12.18 -2.12 4.01
CA LYS A 24 12.74 -2.63 2.73
C LYS A 24 12.41 -4.10 2.44
N LYS A 25 12.32 -4.94 3.47
CA LYS A 25 11.94 -6.37 3.35
C LYS A 25 10.47 -6.56 3.00
N LEU A 26 9.58 -5.78 3.63
CA LEU A 26 8.13 -5.81 3.39
C LEU A 26 7.81 -5.32 1.99
N THR A 27 8.39 -4.19 1.58
CA THR A 27 8.19 -3.60 0.25
C THR A 27 8.47 -4.61 -0.86
N LYS A 28 9.59 -5.36 -0.79
CA LYS A 28 9.90 -6.40 -1.78
C LYS A 28 8.88 -7.54 -1.82
N ARG A 29 8.32 -7.94 -0.67
CA ARG A 29 7.27 -8.98 -0.59
C ARG A 29 5.97 -8.48 -1.20
N VAL A 30 5.56 -7.27 -0.80
CA VAL A 30 4.33 -6.64 -1.26
C VAL A 30 4.35 -6.45 -2.77
N LEU A 31 5.46 -5.96 -3.35
CA LEU A 31 5.59 -5.81 -4.81
C LEU A 31 5.48 -7.15 -5.55
N LYS A 32 5.98 -8.25 -4.97
CA LYS A 32 5.79 -9.60 -5.55
C LYS A 32 4.32 -10.04 -5.51
N ILE A 33 3.60 -9.73 -4.42
CA ILE A 33 2.17 -10.04 -4.28
C ILE A 33 1.36 -9.22 -5.27
N VAL A 34 1.66 -7.92 -5.43
CA VAL A 34 0.99 -7.05 -6.42
C VAL A 34 1.14 -7.60 -7.83
N ARG A 35 2.34 -8.05 -8.23
CA ARG A 35 2.57 -8.67 -9.56
C ARG A 35 1.70 -9.91 -9.77
N LYS A 36 1.60 -10.75 -8.74
CA LYS A 36 0.79 -11.98 -8.75
C LYS A 36 -0.72 -11.68 -8.78
N ALA A 37 -1.18 -10.73 -7.96
CA ALA A 37 -2.56 -10.26 -7.94
C ALA A 37 -2.98 -9.59 -9.25
N GLN A 38 -2.04 -8.92 -9.93
CA GLN A 38 -2.25 -8.37 -11.27
C GLN A 38 -2.53 -9.49 -12.29
N GLU A 39 -1.81 -10.61 -12.23
CA GLU A 39 -2.03 -11.76 -13.12
C GLU A 39 -3.40 -12.42 -12.87
N SER A 40 -3.81 -12.54 -11.61
CA SER A 40 -5.17 -13.00 -11.24
C SER A 40 -6.28 -11.96 -11.47
N LYS A 41 -5.98 -10.75 -11.99
CA LYS A 41 -6.94 -9.64 -12.18
C LYS A 41 -7.73 -9.25 -10.91
N HIS A 42 -7.15 -9.44 -9.72
CA HIS A 42 -7.75 -9.09 -8.42
C HIS A 42 -7.14 -7.82 -7.81
N LEU A 43 -6.72 -6.92 -8.67
CA LEU A 43 -6.04 -5.68 -8.32
C LEU A 43 -6.90 -4.47 -8.69
N PHE A 44 -7.23 -3.63 -7.72
CA PHE A 44 -7.88 -2.33 -7.96
C PHE A 44 -6.83 -1.23 -7.92
N ARG A 45 -6.81 -0.37 -8.93
CA ARG A 45 -5.73 0.61 -9.11
C ARG A 45 -6.28 2.03 -9.11
N GLY A 46 -5.63 2.89 -8.35
CA GLY A 46 -5.99 4.29 -8.25
C GLY A 46 -7.24 4.54 -7.41
N VAL A 47 -7.44 5.81 -7.09
CA VAL A 47 -8.41 6.27 -6.08
C VAL A 47 -9.85 5.86 -6.42
N LYS A 48 -10.29 6.07 -7.66
CA LYS A 48 -11.68 5.77 -8.07
C LYS A 48 -12.02 4.28 -7.95
N GLU A 49 -11.09 3.40 -8.31
CA GLU A 49 -11.30 1.96 -8.22
C GLU A 49 -11.28 1.48 -6.77
N VAL A 50 -10.33 1.96 -5.96
CA VAL A 50 -10.23 1.63 -4.53
C VAL A 50 -11.50 2.05 -3.80
N GLN A 51 -11.96 3.28 -3.96
CA GLN A 51 -13.21 3.73 -3.34
C GLN A 51 -14.43 2.92 -3.81
N LYS A 52 -14.49 2.52 -5.08
CA LYS A 52 -15.57 1.66 -5.61
C LYS A 52 -15.53 0.27 -4.98
N ALA A 53 -14.34 -0.29 -4.77
CA ALA A 53 -14.17 -1.58 -4.10
C ALA A 53 -14.55 -1.50 -2.62
N LEU A 54 -14.16 -0.44 -1.92
CA LEU A 54 -14.54 -0.19 -0.53
C LEU A 54 -16.07 -0.08 -0.36
N ARG A 55 -16.76 0.66 -1.24
CA ARG A 55 -18.24 0.72 -1.24
C ARG A 55 -18.92 -0.64 -1.45
N LYS A 56 -18.28 -1.56 -2.17
CA LYS A 56 -18.76 -2.94 -2.37
C LYS A 56 -18.41 -3.87 -1.20
N LYS A 57 -17.87 -3.34 -0.09
CA LYS A 57 -17.33 -4.10 1.05
C LYS A 57 -16.28 -5.13 0.65
N ASN A 58 -15.53 -4.88 -0.42
CA ASN A 58 -14.39 -5.72 -0.74
C ASN A 58 -13.30 -5.45 0.29
N THR A 59 -13.12 -6.38 1.22
CA THR A 59 -12.06 -6.35 2.23
C THR A 59 -10.74 -6.70 1.58
N GLY A 60 -9.66 -6.03 1.94
CA GLY A 60 -8.36 -6.26 1.32
C GLY A 60 -7.20 -5.59 2.05
N LEU A 61 -6.08 -5.46 1.36
CA LEU A 61 -4.92 -4.69 1.84
C LEU A 61 -4.75 -3.48 0.92
N CYS A 62 -4.84 -2.28 1.50
CA CYS A 62 -4.60 -1.05 0.76
C CYS A 62 -3.11 -0.69 0.79
N LEU A 63 -2.55 -0.40 -0.36
CA LEU A 63 -1.17 0.06 -0.52
C LEU A 63 -1.20 1.48 -1.03
N ILE A 64 -0.52 2.37 -0.30
CA ILE A 64 -0.47 3.78 -0.59
C ILE A 64 0.99 4.16 -0.87
N ALA A 65 1.26 4.87 -1.94
CA ALA A 65 2.60 5.37 -2.22
C ALA A 65 2.87 6.67 -1.44
N ALA A 66 4.03 6.80 -0.83
CA ALA A 66 4.39 7.95 0.00
C ALA A 66 4.99 9.11 -0.81
N ASP A 67 5.37 8.90 -2.08
CA ASP A 67 6.01 9.87 -2.99
C ASP A 67 5.00 10.52 -3.98
N VAL A 68 3.74 10.63 -3.56
CA VAL A 68 2.67 11.21 -4.38
C VAL A 68 2.59 12.71 -4.17
N SER A 69 2.49 13.41 -5.30
CA SER A 69 2.18 14.83 -5.37
C SER A 69 1.02 14.98 -6.34
N PRO A 70 -0.09 15.63 -5.95
CA PRO A 70 -0.34 16.36 -4.70
C PRO A 70 -0.77 15.47 -3.53
N MET A 71 -0.52 15.93 -2.30
CA MET A 71 -0.87 15.23 -1.05
C MET A 71 -2.39 15.10 -0.81
N ASP A 72 -3.17 16.02 -1.38
CA ASP A 72 -4.65 16.02 -1.30
C ASP A 72 -5.26 14.71 -1.78
N VAL A 73 -4.64 14.07 -2.78
CA VAL A 73 -5.12 12.82 -3.35
C VAL A 73 -5.01 11.65 -2.36
N ILE A 74 -4.07 11.70 -1.41
CA ILE A 74 -3.91 10.63 -0.42
C ILE A 74 -4.67 10.92 0.87
N SER A 75 -4.81 12.19 1.27
CA SER A 75 -5.41 12.59 2.56
C SER A 75 -6.71 11.85 2.92
N HIS A 76 -7.60 11.62 1.96
CA HIS A 76 -8.88 10.93 2.18
C HIS A 76 -8.79 9.40 2.26
N LEU A 77 -7.68 8.78 1.84
CA LEU A 77 -7.55 7.33 1.74
C LEU A 77 -7.40 6.66 3.10
N PRO A 78 -6.52 7.10 4.01
CA PRO A 78 -6.46 6.54 5.36
C PRO A 78 -7.83 6.61 6.06
N VAL A 79 -8.49 7.77 6.01
CA VAL A 79 -9.83 7.99 6.60
C VAL A 79 -10.86 7.03 6.00
N THR A 80 -10.84 6.85 4.67
CA THR A 80 -11.75 5.89 4.03
C THR A 80 -11.41 4.46 4.45
N CYS A 81 -10.13 4.10 4.54
CA CYS A 81 -9.72 2.75 4.95
C CYS A 81 -10.14 2.44 6.40
N GLU A 82 -10.03 3.41 7.31
CA GLU A 82 -10.47 3.28 8.71
C GLU A 82 -11.98 3.05 8.81
N ASN A 83 -12.79 3.83 8.08
CA ASN A 83 -14.24 3.68 8.03
C ASN A 83 -14.71 2.28 7.58
N PHE A 84 -13.94 1.62 6.72
CA PHE A 84 -14.22 0.26 6.25
C PHE A 84 -13.41 -0.81 6.98
N SER A 85 -12.64 -0.45 8.01
CA SER A 85 -11.72 -1.33 8.76
C SER A 85 -10.76 -2.12 7.85
N VAL A 86 -10.26 -1.46 6.80
CA VAL A 86 -9.32 -2.05 5.84
C VAL A 86 -7.89 -1.66 6.23
N PRO A 87 -6.98 -2.63 6.44
CA PRO A 87 -5.59 -2.34 6.76
C PRO A 87 -4.89 -1.69 5.55
N TYR A 88 -4.01 -0.74 5.85
CA TYR A 88 -3.28 0.02 4.84
C TYR A 88 -1.78 0.06 5.15
N LEU A 89 -0.96 0.20 4.12
CA LEU A 89 0.50 0.26 4.23
C LEU A 89 1.08 1.30 3.27
N PHE A 90 2.01 2.12 3.75
CA PHE A 90 2.73 3.07 2.92
C PHE A 90 3.97 2.45 2.27
N ILE A 91 4.15 2.66 0.97
CA ILE A 91 5.31 2.24 0.18
C ILE A 91 6.06 3.50 -0.27
N PRO A 92 7.39 3.57 -0.14
CA PRO A 92 8.16 4.78 -0.46
C PRO A 92 8.22 5.15 -1.95
N SER A 93 7.70 4.33 -2.86
CA SER A 93 7.91 4.46 -4.30
C SER A 93 6.66 4.09 -5.11
N LYS A 94 6.03 5.08 -5.75
CA LYS A 94 4.89 4.90 -6.68
C LYS A 94 5.32 4.25 -7.98
N THR A 95 6.57 4.45 -8.39
CA THR A 95 7.11 3.91 -9.64
C THR A 95 7.18 2.39 -9.54
N ASP A 96 7.72 1.87 -8.44
CA ASP A 96 7.82 0.42 -8.22
C ASP A 96 6.44 -0.23 -8.14
N LEU A 97 5.46 0.45 -7.52
CA LEU A 97 4.09 0.00 -7.46
C LEU A 97 3.42 -0.04 -8.85
N GLY A 98 3.65 1.00 -9.66
CA GLY A 98 3.18 1.05 -11.05
C GLY A 98 3.78 -0.05 -11.92
N THR A 99 5.09 -0.30 -11.79
CA THR A 99 5.77 -1.41 -12.48
C THR A 99 5.22 -2.77 -12.02
N ALA A 100 4.96 -2.94 -10.73
CA ALA A 100 4.36 -4.17 -10.21
C ALA A 100 2.92 -4.39 -10.71
N ALA A 101 2.15 -3.31 -10.88
CA ALA A 101 0.79 -3.34 -11.40
C ALA A 101 0.69 -3.39 -12.95
N LYS A 102 1.83 -3.55 -13.65
CA LYS A 102 1.97 -3.57 -15.13
C LYS A 102 1.22 -2.44 -15.84
N THR A 103 1.31 -1.22 -15.31
CA THR A 103 0.68 -0.03 -15.89
C THR A 103 1.73 0.94 -16.45
N ARG A 104 1.38 1.63 -17.55
CA ARG A 104 2.21 2.70 -18.13
C ARG A 104 2.26 3.96 -17.26
N ARG A 105 1.26 4.14 -16.37
CA ARG A 105 1.16 5.28 -15.44
C ARG A 105 1.51 4.80 -14.04
N SER A 106 2.31 5.56 -13.30
CA SER A 106 2.55 5.31 -11.87
C SER A 106 1.22 5.31 -11.11
N THR A 107 1.02 4.31 -10.25
CA THR A 107 -0.16 4.21 -9.41
C THR A 107 0.17 4.74 -8.02
N CYS A 108 -0.64 5.70 -7.56
CA CYS A 108 -0.56 6.20 -6.19
C CYS A 108 -1.09 5.18 -5.18
N CYS A 109 -2.13 4.44 -5.53
CA CYS A 109 -2.88 3.61 -4.58
C CYS A 109 -3.28 2.30 -5.24
N VAL A 110 -3.22 1.22 -4.49
CA VAL A 110 -3.56 -0.12 -4.97
C VAL A 110 -4.26 -0.88 -3.86
N LEU A 111 -5.43 -1.45 -4.14
CA LEU A 111 -6.11 -2.36 -3.22
C LEU A 111 -5.94 -3.79 -3.75
N ILE A 112 -5.37 -4.64 -2.92
CA ILE A 112 -5.26 -6.08 -3.17
C ILE A 112 -6.47 -6.76 -2.53
N SER A 113 -7.29 -7.41 -3.35
CA SER A 113 -8.39 -8.23 -2.85
C SER A 113 -7.91 -9.66 -2.63
N PRO A 114 -8.08 -10.25 -1.44
CA PRO A 114 -7.97 -11.68 -1.24
C PRO A 114 -9.22 -12.32 -1.85
N LYS A 115 -9.12 -12.77 -3.10
CA LYS A 115 -10.01 -13.82 -3.61
C LYS A 115 -9.28 -15.16 -3.49
N ASP A 116 -10.04 -16.25 -3.36
CA ASP A 116 -9.64 -17.63 -3.04
C ASP A 116 -8.57 -18.27 -3.95
N ASP A 117 -7.42 -17.64 -4.10
CA ASP A 117 -6.22 -18.21 -4.69
C ASP A 117 -5.29 -18.67 -3.53
N PRO A 118 -5.23 -19.98 -3.23
CA PRO A 118 -4.49 -20.50 -2.07
C PRO A 118 -2.98 -20.22 -2.13
N LYS A 119 -2.42 -20.00 -3.33
CA LYS A 119 -0.99 -19.66 -3.53
C LYS A 119 -0.62 -18.26 -3.04
N TYR A 120 -1.57 -17.32 -3.02
CA TYR A 120 -1.32 -15.91 -2.67
C TYR A 120 -1.80 -15.56 -1.28
N PHE A 121 -2.85 -16.25 -0.82
CA PHE A 121 -3.46 -16.05 0.49
C PHE A 121 -2.45 -16.16 1.65
N LYS A 122 -1.60 -17.19 1.66
CA LYS A 122 -0.59 -17.40 2.72
C LYS A 122 0.45 -16.28 2.82
N HIS A 123 0.84 -15.69 1.69
CA HIS A 123 1.78 -14.56 1.67
C HIS A 123 1.09 -13.24 2.01
N TYR A 124 -0.16 -13.11 1.58
CA TYR A 124 -1.03 -11.97 1.89
C TYR A 124 -1.27 -11.87 3.39
N GLU A 125 -1.69 -12.95 4.04
CA GLU A 125 -1.97 -13.00 5.49
C GLU A 125 -0.72 -12.67 6.32
N LYS A 126 0.45 -13.15 5.90
CA LYS A 126 1.71 -12.79 6.55
C LYS A 126 2.03 -11.30 6.44
N CYS A 127 1.82 -10.70 5.25
CA CYS A 127 2.02 -9.26 5.07
C CYS A 127 0.95 -8.46 5.82
N LEU A 128 -0.28 -8.99 5.91
CA LEU A 128 -1.37 -8.41 6.66
C LEU A 128 -1.02 -8.33 8.15
N ASN A 129 -0.56 -9.42 8.74
CA ASN A 129 -0.16 -9.46 10.14
C ASN A 129 1.05 -8.55 10.42
N GLU A 130 2.04 -8.53 9.53
CA GLU A 130 3.19 -7.61 9.62
C GLU A 130 2.74 -6.14 9.47
N THR A 131 1.70 -5.86 8.67
CA THR A 131 1.13 -4.52 8.50
C THR A 131 0.34 -4.12 9.74
N ILE A 132 -0.56 -4.97 10.24
CA ILE A 132 -1.35 -4.74 11.46
C ILE A 132 -0.44 -4.53 12.67
N ALA A 133 0.65 -5.28 12.79
CA ALA A 133 1.62 -5.12 13.87
C ALA A 133 2.36 -3.77 13.84
N LEU A 134 2.53 -3.19 12.65
CA LEU A 134 3.08 -1.84 12.47
C LEU A 134 2.01 -0.77 12.64
N GLN A 135 0.78 -1.10 12.26
CA GLN A 135 -0.44 -0.34 12.47
C GLN A 135 -0.88 -0.49 13.93
N LYS A 136 0.00 -0.12 14.87
CA LYS A 136 -0.42 0.12 16.26
C LYS A 136 -1.46 1.26 16.22
N PRO A 137 -2.51 1.21 17.04
CA PRO A 137 -3.40 2.34 17.20
C PRO A 137 -2.58 3.48 17.79
N SER A 138 -2.17 4.43 16.95
CA SER A 138 -2.08 5.80 17.42
C SER A 138 -3.52 6.18 17.70
N ASP A 139 -3.86 6.24 18.99
CA ASP A 139 -5.10 6.83 19.45
C ASP A 139 -5.38 8.09 18.63
N ASN A 140 -6.60 8.16 18.12
CA ASN A 140 -7.21 9.40 17.67
C ASN A 140 -7.17 10.40 18.83
N ASP A 141 -6.09 11.17 18.95
CA ASP A 141 -6.17 12.50 19.53
C ASP A 141 -6.26 13.48 18.37
N ILE A 142 -7.51 13.59 17.90
CA ILE A 142 -8.05 14.82 17.35
C ILE A 142 -7.98 15.85 18.48
N GLU A 143 -6.97 16.70 18.52
CA GLU A 143 -7.17 18.04 19.08
C GLU A 143 -7.38 19.02 17.93
N PHE A 144 -8.53 19.71 18.03
CA PHE A 144 -8.99 20.79 17.17
C PHE A 144 -8.07 22.02 17.24
#